data_AF-A0A812TU09-F1
#
_entry.id   AF-A0A812TU09-F1
#
_cell.length_a   1.000
_cell.length_b   1.000
_cell.length_c   1.000
_cell.angle_alpha   90.00
_cell.angle_beta   90.00
_cell.angle_gamma   90.00
#
_symmetry.space_group_name_H-M   'P 1'
#
loop_
_entity.id
_entity.type
_entity.pdbx_description
1 polymer ?
#
loop_
_entity_poly.entity_id
_entity_poly.type
_entity_poly.pdbx_seq_one_letter_code
_entity_poly.pdbx_strand_id
1 'polypeptide(L)'
;MRCWTLASTATERLAVSVPMPRASALFPRPAGQGTANPARQTPWMAGVAAGAGAVGVMASRSRTTQAQSSCQGGDADLSQLPFLYGTAWKEAATTDLVVKAVRAGFRGIDTACQPKHYREDLVGAALAKLAAEEQLPREALWIQTKFTPLRGQDPNRVPYDSKAPLAAQVEQSIQKSLQNLGTTYIDSLVMHSPMPSLEENLEVWRVFEQAAEQGQVRQLGISNCYDPRTFRRIYDNVRIKPRVLQNRFYVDSGYDLELRQFCREQGITYQTFWTLTANPHVLASPPVQSAAQRLRATPAQILFRWLIQSGHQPLTGTKSSEHMQQDLEVMSLPLTDGEMRTIGDMFAPGVPHPIFLKWSQDPRAEVSTLHSTAFRNFLVFAASNLLFDIMAVALASARYAFLGRSRGYGEILNEAPALPKDLAAHAYSAP
;
A
#
# COMPACT_ATOMS: atom_id res chain seq x y z
N MET A 1 -20.65 -28.67 47.79
CA MET A 1 -20.35 -27.69 48.86
C MET A 1 -20.20 -26.31 48.23
N ARG A 2 -21.06 -25.34 48.64
CA ARG A 2 -20.97 -23.86 48.54
C ARG A 2 -20.63 -23.24 47.17
N CYS A 3 -21.59 -22.75 46.37
CA CYS A 3 -22.27 -21.44 46.41
C CYS A 3 -21.35 -20.22 46.62
N TRP A 4 -21.29 -19.31 45.64
CA TRP A 4 -21.48 -17.85 45.80
C TRP A 4 -22.02 -17.26 44.48
N THR A 5 -23.30 -16.89 44.52
CA THR A 5 -23.97 -15.90 43.66
C THR A 5 -23.60 -14.48 44.10
N LEU A 6 -23.57 -13.52 43.17
CA LEU A 6 -24.04 -12.16 43.44
C LEU A 6 -24.57 -11.52 42.15
N ALA A 7 -25.79 -11.02 42.26
CA ALA A 7 -26.61 -10.43 41.23
C ALA A 7 -26.58 -8.89 41.30
N SER A 8 -26.93 -8.29 40.16
CA SER A 8 -27.61 -7.01 39.92
C SER A 8 -27.43 -5.82 40.87
N THR A 9 -27.23 -4.64 40.28
CA THR A 9 -28.18 -3.53 40.45
C THR A 9 -28.23 -2.64 39.21
N ALA A 10 -29.44 -2.38 38.77
CA ALA A 10 -29.83 -1.33 37.85
C ALA A 10 -30.43 -0.17 38.68
N THR A 11 -30.16 1.07 38.29
CA THR A 11 -30.83 2.32 38.71
C THR A 11 -30.32 3.41 37.77
N GLU A 12 -31.02 4.49 37.45
CA GLU A 12 -32.44 4.78 37.25
C GLU A 12 -32.44 6.10 36.46
N ARG A 13 -33.52 6.36 35.73
CA ARG A 13 -33.70 7.57 34.92
C ARG A 13 -33.86 8.80 35.82
N LEU A 14 -33.30 9.93 35.42
CA LEU A 14 -33.79 11.26 35.80
C LEU A 14 -33.93 12.13 34.56
N ALA A 15 -35.19 12.37 34.20
CA ALA A 15 -35.61 13.39 33.28
C ALA A 15 -35.72 14.73 34.04
N VAL A 16 -35.15 15.78 33.49
CA VAL A 16 -35.49 17.17 33.86
C VAL A 16 -35.65 17.95 32.56
N SER A 17 -36.74 18.70 32.50
CA SER A 17 -37.25 19.40 31.33
C SER A 17 -37.41 20.90 31.61
N VAL A 18 -37.22 21.70 30.55
CA VAL A 18 -37.75 23.08 30.29
C VAL A 18 -36.90 24.26 30.83
N PRO A 19 -36.84 25.49 30.19
CA PRO A 19 -37.37 25.98 28.90
C PRO A 19 -36.36 26.65 27.92
N MET A 20 -36.81 26.82 26.66
CA MET A 20 -36.32 27.78 25.66
C MET A 20 -36.75 29.24 25.96
N PRO A 21 -36.12 30.22 25.29
CA PRO A 21 -36.83 31.36 24.72
C PRO A 21 -36.77 31.40 23.17
N ARG A 22 -37.91 31.74 22.57
CA ARG A 22 -38.10 32.16 21.17
C ARG A 22 -37.92 33.67 21.00
N ALA A 23 -37.38 34.08 19.87
CA ALA A 23 -37.73 35.29 19.08
C ALA A 23 -37.04 35.11 17.71
N SER A 24 -37.68 35.02 16.53
CA SER A 24 -38.57 35.95 15.80
C SER A 24 -37.97 37.37 15.75
N ALA A 25 -37.75 38.06 14.64
CA ALA A 25 -38.06 37.87 13.23
C ALA A 25 -37.37 39.00 12.41
N LEU A 26 -37.61 39.00 11.09
CA LEU A 26 -37.70 40.17 10.18
C LEU A 26 -36.46 40.63 9.39
N PHE A 27 -36.49 40.29 8.10
CA PHE A 27 -35.98 41.09 6.97
C PHE A 27 -36.65 42.48 6.94
N PRO A 28 -36.01 43.48 6.30
CA PRO A 28 -36.43 43.81 4.92
C PRO A 28 -35.27 44.19 3.97
N ARG A 29 -35.39 43.75 2.71
CA ARG A 29 -34.99 44.53 1.52
C ARG A 29 -36.16 45.46 1.15
N PRO A 30 -35.89 46.61 0.52
CA PRO A 30 -36.41 46.83 -0.85
C PRO A 30 -35.39 47.54 -1.77
N ALA A 31 -35.28 47.13 -3.04
CA ALA A 31 -35.87 47.74 -4.25
C ALA A 31 -35.17 49.05 -4.67
N GLY A 32 -34.83 49.32 -5.94
CA GLY A 32 -35.06 48.64 -7.21
C GLY A 32 -34.68 49.59 -8.36
N GLN A 33 -34.95 49.13 -9.59
CA GLN A 33 -35.00 49.88 -10.86
C GLN A 33 -33.63 50.26 -11.48
N GLY A 34 -33.37 50.07 -12.77
CA GLY A 34 -34.19 49.58 -13.88
C GLY A 34 -33.47 49.78 -15.21
N THR A 35 -34.05 49.20 -16.28
CA THR A 35 -33.82 49.49 -17.72
C THR A 35 -32.46 49.03 -18.30
N ALA A 36 -32.27 48.62 -19.57
CA ALA A 36 -33.12 48.23 -20.69
C ALA A 36 -32.21 47.76 -21.86
N ASN A 37 -32.41 46.52 -22.36
CA ASN A 37 -32.34 46.02 -23.76
C ASN A 37 -31.18 46.44 -24.75
N PRO A 38 -31.07 45.88 -25.99
CA PRO A 38 -30.15 44.77 -26.29
C PRO A 38 -29.23 44.99 -27.53
N ALA A 39 -28.57 43.89 -27.94
CA ALA A 39 -28.10 43.56 -29.30
C ALA A 39 -26.65 43.92 -29.71
N ARG A 40 -25.93 42.87 -30.17
CA ARG A 40 -24.97 42.83 -31.30
C ARG A 40 -24.67 41.35 -31.57
N GLN A 41 -25.33 40.75 -32.57
CA GLN A 41 -24.85 40.59 -33.96
C GLN A 41 -23.68 39.62 -34.10
N THR A 42 -23.97 38.41 -34.57
CA THR A 42 -23.09 37.55 -35.38
C THR A 42 -23.59 37.57 -36.83
N PRO A 43 -22.69 37.38 -37.81
CA PRO A 43 -23.08 36.76 -39.06
C PRO A 43 -22.19 35.57 -39.46
N TRP A 44 -22.84 34.69 -40.22
CA TRP A 44 -22.37 33.48 -40.89
C TRP A 44 -21.13 33.63 -41.79
N MET A 45 -20.45 32.50 -42.05
CA MET A 45 -20.28 31.99 -43.42
C MET A 45 -20.17 30.46 -43.45
N ALA A 46 -20.88 29.88 -44.42
CA ALA A 46 -20.85 28.49 -44.85
C ALA A 46 -20.00 28.37 -46.14
N GLY A 47 -19.54 27.17 -46.48
CA GLY A 47 -18.89 26.85 -47.78
C GLY A 47 -17.85 25.72 -47.63
N VAL A 48 -18.19 24.43 -47.75
CA VAL A 48 -18.43 23.62 -48.98
C VAL A 48 -17.17 22.93 -49.55
N ALA A 49 -17.37 21.63 -49.84
CA ALA A 49 -16.75 20.77 -50.85
C ALA A 49 -15.63 19.78 -50.49
N ALA A 50 -15.89 18.56 -50.95
CA ALA A 50 -15.12 17.33 -50.91
C ALA A 50 -14.09 17.23 -52.04
N GLY A 51 -13.17 16.27 -51.92
CA GLY A 51 -12.33 15.80 -53.02
C GLY A 51 -11.61 14.49 -52.66
N ALA A 52 -11.96 13.41 -53.35
CA ALA A 52 -11.29 12.12 -53.32
C ALA A 52 -10.09 12.07 -54.30
N GLY A 53 -9.09 11.22 -54.05
CA GLY A 53 -8.04 10.95 -55.06
C GLY A 53 -6.87 10.08 -54.61
N ALA A 54 -6.98 8.77 -54.87
CA ALA A 54 -5.98 7.81 -55.38
C ALA A 54 -4.57 7.60 -54.75
N VAL A 55 -4.39 6.36 -54.26
CA VAL A 55 -3.30 5.36 -54.45
C VAL A 55 -1.94 5.82 -55.03
N GLY A 56 -0.87 5.49 -54.29
CA GLY A 56 0.51 5.36 -54.80
C GLY A 56 1.35 4.44 -53.92
N VAL A 57 1.67 3.25 -54.43
CA VAL A 57 2.62 2.30 -53.84
C VAL A 57 4.02 2.65 -54.33
N MET A 58 4.98 2.85 -53.41
CA MET A 58 6.40 2.58 -53.70
C MET A 58 7.17 2.26 -52.42
N ALA A 59 7.69 1.04 -52.38
CA ALA A 59 8.62 0.57 -51.37
C ALA A 59 10.04 1.03 -51.71
N SER A 60 10.77 1.59 -50.74
CA SER A 60 12.24 1.55 -50.76
C SER A 60 12.84 1.60 -49.35
N ARG A 61 13.29 0.41 -48.92
CA ARG A 61 14.45 0.08 -48.07
C ARG A 61 14.77 0.98 -46.86
N SER A 62 14.43 0.40 -45.71
CA SER A 62 14.91 0.69 -44.36
C SER A 62 16.42 0.94 -44.27
N ARG A 63 16.78 2.08 -43.69
CA ARG A 63 18.07 2.29 -43.05
C ARG A 63 17.80 2.52 -41.57
N THR A 64 18.34 1.63 -40.75
CA THR A 64 18.19 1.56 -39.30
C THR A 64 18.80 2.80 -38.65
N THR A 65 17.97 3.66 -38.09
CA THR A 65 18.37 4.67 -37.11
C THR A 65 17.62 4.38 -35.83
N GLN A 66 18.37 4.09 -34.76
CA GLN A 66 17.87 4.00 -33.39
C GLN A 66 16.98 5.22 -33.09
N ALA A 67 15.68 4.99 -32.98
CA ALA A 67 14.76 5.97 -32.46
C ALA A 67 14.88 5.94 -30.93
N GLN A 68 15.44 7.01 -30.38
CA GLN A 68 15.19 7.43 -29.01
C GLN A 68 13.67 7.44 -28.80
N SER A 69 13.18 6.72 -27.80
CA SER A 69 11.75 6.72 -27.47
C SER A 69 11.36 8.10 -26.97
N SER A 70 10.77 8.89 -27.86
CA SER A 70 10.05 10.11 -27.50
C SER A 70 8.97 9.77 -26.48
N CYS A 71 8.99 10.44 -25.33
CA CYS A 71 7.92 10.43 -24.35
C CYS A 71 6.61 10.88 -25.03
N GLN A 72 5.78 9.94 -25.46
CA GLN A 72 4.41 10.26 -25.85
C GLN A 72 3.61 10.45 -24.56
N GLY A 73 3.28 11.71 -24.28
CA GLY A 73 2.40 12.09 -23.18
C GLY A 73 1.00 11.55 -23.40
N GLY A 74 0.71 10.39 -22.80
CA GLY A 74 -0.64 9.95 -22.51
C GLY A 74 -0.92 10.22 -21.03
N ASP A 75 -2.16 10.59 -20.72
CA ASP A 75 -2.65 10.63 -19.34
C ASP A 75 -2.37 9.27 -18.67
N ALA A 76 -1.75 9.26 -17.49
CA ALA A 76 -1.60 8.04 -16.73
C ALA A 76 -2.99 7.53 -16.32
N ASP A 77 -3.40 6.37 -16.85
CA ASP A 77 -4.63 5.67 -16.46
C ASP A 77 -4.29 4.58 -15.44
N LEU A 78 -4.95 4.59 -14.28
CA LEU A 78 -4.78 3.59 -13.23
C LEU A 78 -4.92 2.15 -13.73
N SER A 79 -5.80 1.91 -14.70
CA SER A 79 -6.01 0.56 -15.26
C SER A 79 -4.78 -0.01 -15.97
N GLN A 80 -3.85 0.87 -16.36
CA GLN A 80 -2.62 0.55 -17.06
C GLN A 80 -1.40 0.51 -16.14
N LEU A 81 -1.57 0.83 -14.85
CA LEU A 81 -0.48 0.88 -13.88
C LEU A 81 -0.34 -0.47 -13.16
N PRO A 82 0.76 -1.21 -13.37
CA PRO A 82 0.96 -2.49 -12.69
C PRO A 82 1.21 -2.31 -11.19
N PHE A 83 1.75 -1.16 -10.78
CA PHE A 83 2.06 -0.84 -9.39
C PHE A 83 1.72 0.59 -9.03
N LEU A 84 1.48 0.80 -7.74
CA LEU A 84 1.69 2.09 -7.10
C LEU A 84 2.95 2.04 -6.23
N TYR A 85 3.83 3.03 -6.36
CA TYR A 85 5.00 3.18 -5.50
C TYR A 85 4.59 3.83 -4.17
N GLY A 86 4.58 3.04 -3.10
CA GLY A 86 4.16 3.47 -1.77
C GLY A 86 5.24 4.27 -1.05
N THR A 87 4.86 5.38 -0.41
CA THR A 87 5.78 6.36 0.21
C THR A 87 5.85 6.32 1.73
N ALA A 88 5.14 5.39 2.37
CA ALA A 88 5.19 5.21 3.83
C ALA A 88 6.62 4.89 4.33
N TRP A 89 6.98 5.43 5.50
CA TRP A 89 8.23 5.15 6.22
C TRP A 89 9.51 5.47 5.43
N LYS A 90 9.43 6.40 4.48
CA LYS A 90 10.60 6.91 3.73
C LYS A 90 11.24 8.14 4.37
N GLU A 91 10.51 8.84 5.24
CA GLU A 91 10.99 10.01 6.00
C GLU A 91 11.67 11.05 5.08
N ALA A 92 12.86 11.56 5.45
CA ALA A 92 13.59 12.56 4.68
C ALA A 92 14.03 12.05 3.29
N ALA A 93 14.16 10.73 3.09
CA ALA A 93 14.55 10.15 1.80
C ALA A 93 13.41 10.12 0.77
N THR A 94 12.20 10.56 1.14
CA THR A 94 11.00 10.49 0.28
C THR A 94 11.22 11.12 -1.10
N THR A 95 11.78 12.33 -1.15
CA THR A 95 12.00 13.05 -2.43
C THR A 95 12.85 12.22 -3.38
N ASP A 96 14.05 11.83 -2.94
CA ASP A 96 15.00 11.09 -3.78
C ASP A 96 14.47 9.71 -4.18
N LEU A 97 13.73 9.06 -3.28
CA LEU A 97 13.14 7.75 -3.54
C LEU A 97 11.98 7.80 -4.53
N VAL A 98 11.18 8.87 -4.54
CA VAL A 98 10.13 9.07 -5.56
C VAL A 98 10.76 9.37 -6.91
N VAL A 99 11.76 10.26 -6.96
CA VAL A 99 12.50 10.57 -8.21
C VAL A 99 13.12 9.29 -8.79
N LYS A 100 13.79 8.48 -7.96
CA LYS A 100 14.37 7.19 -8.38
C LYS A 100 13.31 6.24 -8.94
N ALA A 101 12.17 6.11 -8.27
CA ALA A 101 11.09 5.23 -8.74
C ALA A 101 10.52 5.71 -10.09
N VAL A 102 10.28 7.01 -10.26
CA VAL A 102 9.77 7.55 -11.53
C VAL A 102 10.78 7.33 -12.67
N ARG A 103 12.07 7.57 -12.40
CA ARG A 103 13.16 7.31 -13.37
C ARG A 103 13.31 5.83 -13.71
N ALA A 104 13.03 4.93 -12.77
CA ALA A 104 13.02 3.49 -13.03
C ALA A 104 11.84 3.07 -13.94
N GLY A 105 10.75 3.84 -13.96
CA GLY A 105 9.59 3.59 -14.81
C GLY A 105 8.25 3.59 -14.07
N PHE A 106 8.23 3.80 -12.75
CA PHE A 106 6.97 3.95 -12.03
C PHE A 106 6.20 5.19 -12.52
N ARG A 107 4.89 5.05 -12.64
CA ARG A 107 3.98 6.15 -12.98
C ARG A 107 2.88 6.36 -11.95
N GLY A 108 2.64 5.40 -11.07
CA GLY A 108 1.74 5.55 -9.92
C GLY A 108 2.49 5.76 -8.62
N ILE A 109 2.10 6.77 -7.83
CA ILE A 109 2.64 7.07 -6.51
C ILE A 109 1.51 7.02 -5.48
N ASP A 110 1.72 6.30 -4.38
CA ASP A 110 0.80 6.23 -3.24
C ASP A 110 1.41 6.92 -2.01
N THR A 111 0.68 7.91 -1.48
CA THR A 111 1.02 8.68 -0.29
C THR A 111 -0.20 8.87 0.61
N ALA A 112 -0.11 9.71 1.65
CA ALA A 112 -1.25 10.07 2.49
C ALA A 112 -1.04 11.43 3.17
N CYS A 113 -2.13 12.15 3.41
CA CYS A 113 -2.18 13.32 4.30
C CYS A 113 -2.16 12.86 5.78
N GLN A 114 -1.10 12.13 6.13
CA GLN A 114 -0.88 11.53 7.44
C GLN A 114 0.61 11.67 7.79
N PRO A 115 1.03 12.80 8.38
CA PRO A 115 2.42 13.08 8.74
C PRO A 115 2.90 12.26 9.96
N LYS A 116 2.35 11.05 10.14
CA LYS A 116 2.82 10.01 11.05
C LYS A 116 3.79 9.06 10.35
N HIS A 117 3.45 8.62 9.13
CA HIS A 117 4.25 7.68 8.34
C HIS A 117 4.65 8.24 6.97
N TYR A 118 4.04 9.35 6.55
CA TYR A 118 4.20 9.90 5.21
C TYR A 118 4.80 11.30 5.27
N ARG A 119 5.52 11.67 4.21
CA ARG A 119 6.02 13.02 3.94
C ARG A 119 5.50 13.46 2.58
N GLU A 120 4.20 13.73 2.53
CA GLU A 120 3.48 14.14 1.32
C GLU A 120 4.07 15.42 0.71
N ASP A 121 4.57 16.32 1.56
CA ASP A 121 5.33 17.52 1.16
C ASP A 121 6.60 17.19 0.35
N LEU A 122 7.30 16.11 0.72
CA LEU A 122 8.47 15.63 0.01
C LEU A 122 8.12 14.87 -1.28
N VAL A 123 6.90 14.33 -1.39
CA VAL A 123 6.37 13.84 -2.67
C VAL A 123 6.16 15.04 -3.61
N GLY A 124 5.55 16.12 -3.15
CA GLY A 124 5.42 17.36 -3.95
C GLY A 124 6.77 17.93 -4.40
N ALA A 125 7.77 17.92 -3.52
CA ALA A 125 9.13 18.30 -3.89
C ALA A 125 9.73 17.41 -5.01
N ALA A 126 9.44 16.11 -4.99
CA ALA A 126 9.86 15.20 -6.07
C ALA A 126 9.16 15.51 -7.39
N LEU A 127 7.86 15.80 -7.36
CA LEU A 127 7.09 16.17 -8.55
C LEU A 127 7.64 17.46 -9.17
N ALA A 128 7.90 18.49 -8.35
CA ALA A 128 8.50 19.74 -8.81
C ALA A 128 9.89 19.53 -9.42
N LYS A 129 10.71 18.66 -8.81
CA LYS A 129 12.04 18.32 -9.33
C LYS A 129 11.96 17.61 -10.68
N LEU A 130 11.08 16.62 -10.83
CA LEU A 130 10.87 15.89 -12.09
C LEU A 130 10.35 16.82 -13.19
N ALA A 131 9.44 17.73 -12.86
CA ALA A 131 8.96 18.73 -13.81
C ALA A 131 10.08 19.70 -14.26
N ALA A 132 10.93 20.14 -13.34
CA ALA A 132 12.02 21.06 -13.65
C ALA A 132 13.16 20.39 -14.44
N GLU A 133 13.60 19.20 -14.02
CA GLU A 133 14.77 18.51 -14.59
C GLU A 133 14.43 17.73 -15.86
N GLU A 134 13.25 17.10 -15.93
CA GLU A 134 12.88 16.15 -17.00
C GLU A 134 11.66 16.60 -17.82
N GLN A 135 11.11 17.78 -17.52
CA GLN A 135 9.90 18.31 -18.16
C GLN A 135 8.74 17.30 -18.13
N LEU A 136 8.69 16.47 -17.08
CA LEU A 136 7.66 15.47 -16.92
C LEU A 136 6.34 16.16 -16.55
N PRO A 137 5.30 16.08 -17.40
CA PRO A 137 4.04 16.75 -17.13
C PRO A 137 3.30 16.06 -15.99
N ARG A 138 2.48 16.81 -15.24
CA ARG A 138 1.78 16.31 -14.05
C ARG A 138 0.85 15.13 -14.39
N GLU A 139 0.24 15.17 -15.57
CA GLU A 139 -0.67 14.15 -16.10
C GLU A 139 0.03 12.84 -16.50
N ALA A 140 1.36 12.83 -16.66
CA ALA A 140 2.10 11.59 -16.85
C ALA A 140 2.23 10.75 -15.57
N LEU A 141 1.82 11.29 -14.41
CA LEU A 141 1.86 10.60 -13.13
C LEU A 141 0.45 10.46 -12.55
N TRP A 142 0.19 9.30 -11.96
CA TRP A 142 -0.98 9.05 -11.14
C TRP A 142 -0.62 9.21 -9.67
N ILE A 143 -1.24 10.18 -8.99
CA ILE A 143 -0.99 10.46 -7.58
C ILE A 143 -2.22 10.07 -6.75
N GLN A 144 -2.02 9.09 -5.88
CA GLN A 144 -3.01 8.66 -4.89
C GLN A 144 -2.62 9.16 -3.49
N THR A 145 -3.56 9.83 -2.81
CA THR A 145 -3.41 10.22 -1.40
C THR A 145 -4.65 9.82 -0.58
N LYS A 146 -4.60 10.08 0.73
CA LYS A 146 -5.60 9.60 1.68
C LYS A 146 -6.00 10.66 2.68
N PHE A 147 -7.31 10.80 2.90
CA PHE A 147 -7.84 11.42 4.11
C PHE A 147 -7.71 10.44 5.25
N THR A 148 -7.07 10.86 6.35
CA THR A 148 -6.89 10.02 7.53
C THR A 148 -7.69 10.59 8.69
N PRO A 149 -8.65 9.83 9.26
CA PRO A 149 -9.41 10.28 10.44
C PRO A 149 -8.49 10.59 11.63
N LEU A 150 -8.95 11.44 12.55
CA LEU A 150 -8.15 11.95 13.67
C LEU A 150 -7.45 10.83 14.48
N ARG A 151 -8.14 9.72 14.75
CA ARG A 151 -7.58 8.56 15.47
C ARG A 151 -6.35 7.93 14.80
N GLY A 152 -6.21 8.12 13.49
CA GLY A 152 -5.09 7.61 12.71
C GLY A 152 -3.96 8.62 12.54
N GLN A 153 -4.13 9.86 12.98
CA GLN A 153 -3.12 10.91 12.85
C GLN A 153 -2.06 10.83 13.96
N ASP A 154 -0.93 11.50 13.73
CA ASP A 154 -0.07 11.93 14.83
C ASP A 154 -0.75 13.13 15.53
N PRO A 155 -1.04 13.04 16.84
CA PRO A 155 -1.76 14.10 17.56
C PRO A 155 -1.05 15.45 17.53
N ASN A 156 0.27 15.48 17.32
CA ASN A 156 1.06 16.71 17.28
C ASN A 156 1.20 17.32 15.87
N ARG A 157 0.73 16.61 14.83
CA ARG A 157 0.94 17.00 13.43
C ARG A 157 -0.32 16.84 12.59
N VAL A 158 -1.50 17.01 13.17
CA VAL A 158 -2.77 16.88 12.44
C VAL A 158 -2.83 17.93 11.31
N PRO A 159 -3.11 17.53 10.05
CA PRO A 159 -3.06 18.44 8.89
C PRO A 159 -4.33 19.29 8.69
N TYR A 160 -5.19 19.35 9.70
CA TYR A 160 -6.47 20.08 9.72
C TYR A 160 -6.85 20.41 11.16
N ASP A 161 -7.83 21.30 11.36
CA ASP A 161 -8.34 21.64 12.68
C ASP A 161 -9.15 20.46 13.26
N SER A 162 -8.59 19.80 14.29
CA SER A 162 -9.22 18.64 14.94
C SER A 162 -10.52 18.95 15.68
N LYS A 163 -10.84 20.22 15.90
CA LYS A 163 -12.08 20.68 16.54
C LYS A 163 -13.15 21.10 15.53
N ALA A 164 -12.81 21.22 14.25
CA ALA A 164 -13.77 21.57 13.22
C ALA A 164 -14.79 20.42 13.02
N PRO A 165 -15.98 20.70 12.46
CA PRO A 165 -16.91 19.65 12.02
C PRO A 165 -16.23 18.67 11.05
N LEU A 166 -16.66 17.41 11.04
CA LEU A 166 -16.02 16.33 10.27
C LEU A 166 -15.91 16.69 8.77
N ALA A 167 -16.96 17.20 8.14
CA ALA A 167 -16.90 17.66 6.77
C ALA A 167 -15.77 18.69 6.53
N ALA A 168 -15.64 19.69 7.40
CA ALA A 168 -14.60 20.71 7.30
C ALA A 168 -13.20 20.13 7.52
N GLN A 169 -13.04 19.12 8.38
CA GLN A 169 -11.76 18.40 8.54
C GLN A 169 -11.34 17.73 7.23
N VAL A 170 -12.29 17.10 6.53
CA VAL A 170 -12.04 16.43 5.26
C VAL A 170 -11.65 17.44 4.18
N GLU A 171 -12.39 18.54 4.05
CA GLU A 171 -12.08 19.63 3.12
C GLU A 171 -10.68 20.21 3.36
N GLN A 172 -10.35 20.54 4.61
CA GLN A 172 -9.04 21.04 4.99
C GLN A 172 -7.93 20.04 4.67
N SER A 173 -8.16 18.75 4.91
CA SER A 173 -7.21 17.69 4.57
C SER A 173 -6.96 17.60 3.06
N ILE A 174 -7.99 17.73 2.23
CA ILE A 174 -7.87 17.73 0.76
C ILE A 174 -7.06 18.93 0.30
N GLN A 175 -7.38 20.13 0.80
CA GLN A 175 -6.61 21.34 0.49
C GLN A 175 -5.16 21.22 0.92
N LYS A 176 -4.91 20.61 2.09
CA LYS A 176 -3.57 20.36 2.58
C LYS A 176 -2.79 19.39 1.68
N SER A 177 -3.44 18.35 1.17
CA SER A 177 -2.83 17.45 0.17
C SER A 177 -2.48 18.16 -1.13
N LEU A 178 -3.39 18.96 -1.69
CA LEU A 178 -3.14 19.74 -2.91
C LEU A 178 -1.94 20.68 -2.72
N GLN A 179 -1.86 21.35 -1.56
CA GLN A 179 -0.73 22.20 -1.19
C GLN A 179 0.58 21.40 -1.06
N ASN A 180 0.57 20.31 -0.29
CA ASN A 180 1.77 19.51 -0.04
C ASN A 180 2.32 18.91 -1.35
N LEU A 181 1.43 18.45 -2.23
CA LEU A 181 1.79 17.86 -3.52
C LEU A 181 2.12 18.92 -4.58
N GLY A 182 1.79 20.19 -4.35
CA GLY A 182 2.03 21.28 -5.30
C GLY A 182 1.24 21.10 -6.59
N THR A 183 -0.02 20.66 -6.51
CA THR A 183 -0.86 20.35 -7.68
C THR A 183 -2.29 20.84 -7.49
N THR A 184 -3.03 20.99 -8.59
CA THR A 184 -4.42 21.44 -8.60
C THR A 184 -5.43 20.31 -8.57
N TYR A 185 -4.99 19.05 -8.75
CA TYR A 185 -5.85 17.87 -8.70
C TYR A 185 -5.13 16.62 -8.18
N ILE A 186 -5.92 15.70 -7.62
CA ILE A 186 -5.51 14.40 -7.13
C ILE A 186 -6.13 13.32 -8.02
N ASP A 187 -5.35 12.33 -8.44
CA ASP A 187 -5.89 11.26 -9.30
C ASP A 187 -6.76 10.29 -8.51
N SER A 188 -6.37 9.93 -7.29
CA SER A 188 -7.16 9.07 -6.40
C SER A 188 -7.14 9.57 -4.95
N LEU A 189 -8.31 9.83 -4.38
CA LEU A 189 -8.48 10.14 -2.95
C LEU A 189 -9.12 8.95 -2.24
N VAL A 190 -8.44 8.45 -1.22
CA VAL A 190 -8.85 7.26 -0.47
C VAL A 190 -9.19 7.62 0.98
N MET A 191 -10.30 7.11 1.50
CA MET A 191 -10.57 7.15 2.94
C MET A 191 -9.64 6.14 3.62
N HIS A 192 -8.65 6.61 4.39
CA HIS A 192 -7.55 5.76 4.86
C HIS A 192 -8.03 4.61 5.78
N SER A 193 -9.12 4.83 6.50
CA SER A 193 -9.84 3.79 7.25
C SER A 193 -11.30 4.22 7.43
N PRO A 194 -12.25 3.29 7.48
CA PRO A 194 -13.65 3.62 7.77
C PRO A 194 -13.80 4.40 9.09
N MET A 195 -14.78 5.27 9.13
CA MET A 195 -15.24 5.96 10.33
C MET A 195 -15.97 5.01 11.28
N PRO A 196 -16.11 5.34 12.58
CA PRO A 196 -16.78 4.49 13.57
C PRO A 196 -18.23 4.14 13.22
N SER A 197 -18.96 5.04 12.57
CA SER A 197 -20.37 4.85 12.18
C SER A 197 -20.58 4.94 10.66
N LEU A 198 -21.70 4.39 10.15
CA LEU A 198 -22.04 4.54 8.74
C LEU A 198 -22.31 6.01 8.40
N GLU A 199 -22.97 6.73 9.30
CA GLU A 199 -23.35 8.13 9.15
C GLU A 199 -22.12 9.01 8.93
N GLU A 200 -21.06 8.83 9.74
CA GLU A 200 -19.78 9.52 9.56
C GLU A 200 -19.07 9.10 8.26
N ASN A 201 -19.12 7.81 7.89
CA ASN A 201 -18.57 7.36 6.61
C ASN A 201 -19.25 8.07 5.43
N LEU A 202 -20.58 8.20 5.47
CA LEU A 202 -21.36 8.89 4.45
C LEU A 202 -21.12 10.41 4.48
N GLU A 203 -20.88 11.01 5.65
CA GLU A 203 -20.49 12.42 5.74
C GLU A 203 -19.15 12.69 5.06
N VAL A 204 -18.12 11.88 5.35
CA VAL A 204 -16.81 11.98 4.66
C VAL A 204 -17.01 11.77 3.15
N TRP A 205 -17.81 10.78 2.76
CA TRP A 205 -18.02 10.47 1.35
C TRP A 205 -18.73 11.58 0.58
N ARG A 206 -19.68 12.31 1.20
CA ARG A 206 -20.30 13.48 0.56
C ARG A 206 -19.28 14.56 0.20
N VAL A 207 -18.28 14.81 1.06
CA VAL A 207 -17.20 15.75 0.76
C VAL A 207 -16.31 15.22 -0.37
N PHE A 208 -16.01 13.92 -0.37
CA PHE A 208 -15.28 13.28 -1.47
C PHE A 208 -16.01 13.43 -2.81
N GLU A 209 -17.33 13.23 -2.82
CA GLU A 209 -18.16 13.41 -4.01
C GLU A 209 -18.13 14.85 -4.52
N GLN A 210 -18.24 15.83 -3.62
CA GLN A 210 -18.14 17.25 -3.98
C GLN A 210 -16.78 17.59 -4.57
N ALA A 211 -15.68 17.10 -3.97
CA ALA A 211 -14.33 17.31 -4.49
C ALA A 211 -14.16 16.69 -5.88
N ALA A 212 -14.80 15.54 -6.14
CA ALA A 212 -14.79 14.91 -7.46
C ALA A 212 -15.58 15.73 -8.50
N GLU A 213 -16.76 16.23 -8.14
CA GLU A 213 -17.57 17.10 -9.01
C GLU A 213 -16.90 18.43 -9.33
N GLN A 214 -16.11 18.96 -8.40
CA GLN A 214 -15.30 20.17 -8.60
C GLN A 214 -14.03 19.90 -9.43
N GLY A 215 -13.76 18.65 -9.80
CA GLY A 215 -12.57 18.27 -10.57
C GLY A 215 -11.26 18.28 -9.76
N GLN A 216 -11.33 18.45 -8.44
CA GLN A 216 -10.16 18.38 -7.55
C GLN A 216 -9.66 16.95 -7.38
N VAL A 217 -10.55 15.97 -7.54
CA VAL A 217 -10.26 14.54 -7.38
C VAL A 217 -10.87 13.77 -8.55
N ARG A 218 -10.11 12.85 -9.17
CA ARG A 218 -10.64 12.05 -10.29
C ARG A 218 -11.31 10.76 -9.83
N GLN A 219 -10.72 10.08 -8.86
CA GLN A 219 -11.17 8.78 -8.39
C GLN A 219 -11.28 8.71 -6.87
N LEU A 220 -12.27 7.97 -6.37
CA LEU A 220 -12.50 7.77 -4.94
C LEU A 220 -12.25 6.31 -4.53
N GLY A 221 -11.80 6.10 -3.30
CA GLY A 221 -11.57 4.77 -2.75
C GLY A 221 -11.64 4.69 -1.24
N ILE A 222 -11.53 3.46 -0.73
CA ILE A 222 -11.49 3.17 0.71
C ILE A 222 -10.28 2.28 0.98
N SER A 223 -9.62 2.47 2.11
CA SER A 223 -8.55 1.61 2.60
C SER A 223 -8.89 1.06 3.98
N ASN A 224 -8.28 -0.06 4.35
CA ASN A 224 -8.45 -0.72 5.64
C ASN A 224 -9.92 -1.03 5.98
N CYS A 225 -10.72 -1.38 4.98
CA CYS A 225 -12.10 -1.83 5.16
C CYS A 225 -12.13 -3.35 4.96
N TYR A 226 -12.08 -4.09 6.06
CA TYR A 226 -12.00 -5.56 6.06
C TYR A 226 -13.35 -6.25 6.28
N ASP A 227 -14.37 -5.52 6.75
CA ASP A 227 -15.72 -6.05 6.91
C ASP A 227 -16.53 -5.87 5.61
N PRO A 228 -16.91 -6.96 4.90
CA PRO A 228 -17.70 -6.88 3.68
C PRO A 228 -19.04 -6.17 3.87
N ARG A 229 -19.65 -6.28 5.06
CA ARG A 229 -20.96 -5.66 5.34
C ARG A 229 -20.81 -4.15 5.40
N THR A 230 -19.80 -3.64 6.11
CA THR A 230 -19.48 -2.20 6.15
C THR A 230 -19.17 -1.67 4.77
N PHE A 231 -18.31 -2.35 4.00
CA PHE A 231 -17.97 -1.90 2.64
C PHE A 231 -19.20 -1.82 1.72
N ARG A 232 -20.05 -2.86 1.70
CA ARG A 232 -21.29 -2.88 0.92
C ARG A 232 -22.25 -1.78 1.35
N ARG A 233 -22.45 -1.57 2.66
CA ARG A 233 -23.32 -0.49 3.15
C ARG A 233 -22.84 0.88 2.69
N ILE A 234 -21.54 1.16 2.69
CA ILE A 234 -21.00 2.40 2.13
C ILE A 234 -21.27 2.43 0.62
N TYR A 235 -20.87 1.39 -0.11
CA TYR A 235 -21.05 1.28 -1.56
C TYR A 235 -22.50 1.55 -2.01
N ASP A 236 -23.48 0.97 -1.32
CA ASP A 236 -24.90 1.07 -1.70
C ASP A 236 -25.49 2.47 -1.43
N ASN A 237 -24.97 3.18 -0.43
CA ASN A 237 -25.53 4.46 0.04
C ASN A 237 -24.83 5.70 -0.55
N VAL A 238 -23.81 5.51 -1.38
CA VAL A 238 -23.08 6.61 -2.03
C VAL A 238 -23.40 6.69 -3.53
N ARG A 239 -23.33 7.88 -4.10
CA ARG A 239 -23.67 8.14 -5.50
C ARG A 239 -22.46 7.92 -6.41
N ILE A 240 -21.30 8.51 -6.08
CA ILE A 240 -20.04 8.19 -6.77
C ILE A 240 -19.43 6.98 -6.08
N LYS A 241 -19.47 5.83 -6.75
CA LYS A 241 -19.02 4.56 -6.17
C LYS A 241 -17.50 4.56 -5.92
N PRO A 242 -17.02 3.93 -4.82
CA PRO A 242 -15.59 3.68 -4.68
C PRO A 242 -15.09 2.85 -5.86
N ARG A 243 -13.97 3.27 -6.44
CA ARG A 243 -13.29 2.56 -7.54
C ARG A 243 -12.02 1.84 -7.07
N VAL A 244 -11.58 2.10 -5.85
CA VAL A 244 -10.45 1.42 -5.21
C VAL A 244 -10.85 0.90 -3.83
N LEU A 245 -10.41 -0.33 -3.54
CA LEU A 245 -10.30 -0.86 -2.19
C LEU A 245 -8.84 -1.24 -1.93
N GLN A 246 -8.18 -0.52 -1.01
CA GLN A 246 -6.76 -0.74 -0.68
C GLN A 246 -6.61 -1.39 0.69
N ASN A 247 -6.26 -2.68 0.73
CA ASN A 247 -6.12 -3.43 1.98
C ASN A 247 -4.77 -4.14 2.09
N ARG A 248 -4.43 -4.52 3.32
CA ARG A 248 -3.30 -5.42 3.57
C ARG A 248 -3.61 -6.76 2.93
N PHE A 249 -2.64 -7.35 2.27
CA PHE A 249 -2.79 -8.69 1.72
C PHE A 249 -2.13 -9.69 2.66
N TYR A 250 -2.90 -10.30 3.57
CA TYR A 250 -2.37 -11.11 4.66
C TYR A 250 -3.38 -12.17 5.13
N VAL A 251 -2.86 -13.15 5.87
CA VAL A 251 -3.61 -14.38 6.22
C VAL A 251 -4.76 -14.14 7.20
N ASP A 252 -4.63 -13.23 8.18
CA ASP A 252 -5.66 -13.07 9.22
C ASP A 252 -6.97 -12.50 8.68
N SER A 253 -6.93 -11.79 7.55
CA SER A 253 -8.15 -11.33 6.88
C SER A 253 -8.69 -12.37 5.88
N GLY A 254 -8.09 -13.55 5.81
CA GLY A 254 -8.41 -14.55 4.78
C GLY A 254 -8.15 -14.02 3.37
N TYR A 255 -7.15 -13.14 3.22
CA TYR A 255 -6.84 -12.45 1.96
C TYR A 255 -8.05 -11.74 1.32
N ASP A 256 -8.98 -11.28 2.16
CA ASP A 256 -10.14 -10.48 1.76
C ASP A 256 -10.97 -11.13 0.65
N LEU A 257 -11.08 -12.47 0.62
CA LEU A 257 -11.65 -13.21 -0.51
C LEU A 257 -13.02 -12.68 -0.97
N GLU A 258 -13.95 -12.49 -0.03
CA GLU A 258 -15.30 -11.97 -0.32
C GLU A 258 -15.25 -10.54 -0.87
N LEU A 259 -14.38 -9.69 -0.31
CA LEU A 259 -14.18 -8.31 -0.78
C LEU A 259 -13.53 -8.28 -2.16
N ARG A 260 -12.53 -9.12 -2.43
CA ARG A 260 -11.89 -9.24 -3.76
C ARG A 260 -12.88 -9.71 -4.82
N GLN A 261 -13.75 -10.65 -4.46
CA GLN A 261 -14.84 -11.08 -5.33
C GLN A 261 -15.81 -9.92 -5.62
N PHE A 262 -16.27 -9.23 -4.58
CA PHE A 262 -17.14 -8.06 -4.75
C PHE A 262 -16.47 -6.98 -5.60
N CYS A 263 -15.19 -6.71 -5.39
CA CYS A 263 -14.44 -5.74 -6.18
C CYS A 263 -14.41 -6.11 -7.66
N ARG A 264 -14.13 -7.39 -7.99
CA ARG A 264 -14.16 -7.88 -9.36
C ARG A 264 -15.55 -7.74 -10.00
N GLU A 265 -16.61 -8.09 -9.28
CA GLU A 265 -18.00 -8.00 -9.76
C GLU A 265 -18.44 -6.55 -10.04
N GLN A 266 -17.94 -5.60 -9.24
CA GLN A 266 -18.31 -4.19 -9.34
C GLN A 266 -17.30 -3.32 -10.12
N GLY A 267 -16.26 -3.91 -10.70
CA GLY A 267 -15.21 -3.17 -11.41
C GLY A 267 -14.44 -2.19 -10.52
N ILE A 268 -14.13 -2.62 -9.28
CA ILE A 268 -13.33 -1.91 -8.29
C ILE A 268 -11.92 -2.50 -8.32
N THR A 269 -10.90 -1.64 -8.41
CA THR A 269 -9.50 -2.06 -8.32
C THR A 269 -9.15 -2.41 -6.88
N TYR A 270 -8.81 -3.68 -6.64
CA TYR A 270 -8.30 -4.11 -5.35
C TYR A 270 -6.79 -3.90 -5.28
N GLN A 271 -6.35 -3.03 -4.38
CA GLN A 271 -4.94 -2.68 -4.19
C GLN A 271 -4.37 -3.39 -2.96
N THR A 272 -3.22 -4.04 -3.12
CA THR A 272 -2.57 -4.77 -2.01
C THR A 272 -1.39 -4.01 -1.45
N PHE A 273 -1.33 -3.84 -0.13
CA PHE A 273 -0.10 -3.41 0.55
C PHE A 273 0.31 -4.39 1.65
N TRP A 274 1.50 -4.19 2.21
CA TRP A 274 2.11 -5.09 3.18
C TRP A 274 2.30 -6.53 2.67
N THR A 275 2.27 -6.72 1.35
CA THR A 275 2.20 -8.02 0.68
C THR A 275 3.40 -8.92 0.99
N LEU A 276 4.64 -8.48 0.72
CA LEU A 276 5.79 -9.39 0.83
C LEU A 276 6.08 -9.76 2.29
N THR A 277 6.15 -8.76 3.18
CA THR A 277 6.50 -8.95 4.59
C THR A 277 5.44 -9.69 5.40
N ALA A 278 4.17 -9.62 5.00
CA ALA A 278 3.09 -10.38 5.64
C ALA A 278 2.98 -11.82 5.14
N ASN A 279 3.73 -12.20 4.08
CA ASN A 279 3.60 -13.51 3.44
C ASN A 279 4.94 -14.26 3.26
N PRO A 280 5.83 -14.33 4.27
CA PRO A 280 7.07 -15.10 4.14
C PRO A 280 6.82 -16.59 3.88
N HIS A 281 5.74 -17.15 4.43
CA HIS A 281 5.31 -18.53 4.17
C HIS A 281 4.91 -18.77 2.71
N VAL A 282 4.35 -17.77 2.05
CA VAL A 282 4.01 -17.85 0.61
C VAL A 282 5.26 -17.78 -0.23
N LEU A 283 6.16 -16.84 0.08
CA LEU A 283 7.42 -16.67 -0.64
C LEU A 283 8.31 -17.94 -0.53
N ALA A 284 8.26 -18.65 0.59
CA ALA A 284 8.99 -19.90 0.80
C ALA A 284 8.28 -21.16 0.25
N SER A 285 7.06 -21.01 -0.29
CA SER A 285 6.26 -22.17 -0.71
C SER A 285 6.80 -22.85 -1.98
N PRO A 286 6.63 -24.19 -2.11
CA PRO A 286 7.08 -24.90 -3.30
C PRO A 286 6.54 -24.36 -4.64
N PRO A 287 5.25 -23.97 -4.77
CA PRO A 287 4.73 -23.41 -6.02
C PRO A 287 5.46 -22.12 -6.43
N VAL A 288 5.68 -21.20 -5.48
CA VAL A 288 6.35 -19.92 -5.74
C VAL A 288 7.84 -20.13 -6.06
N GLN A 289 8.51 -20.97 -5.28
CA GLN A 289 9.94 -21.29 -5.48
C GLN A 289 10.19 -21.99 -6.83
N SER A 290 9.31 -22.92 -7.21
CA SER A 290 9.42 -23.62 -8.49
C SER A 290 9.24 -22.68 -9.68
N ALA A 291 8.24 -21.79 -9.64
CA ALA A 291 8.04 -20.78 -10.66
C ALA A 291 9.21 -19.79 -10.74
N ALA A 292 9.73 -19.36 -9.59
CA ALA A 292 10.90 -18.48 -9.49
C ALA A 292 12.12 -19.09 -10.16
N GLN A 293 12.42 -20.36 -9.88
CA GLN A 293 13.53 -21.08 -10.51
C GLN A 293 13.35 -21.23 -12.02
N ARG A 294 12.15 -21.62 -12.48
CA ARG A 294 11.86 -21.80 -13.91
C ARG A 294 12.03 -20.49 -14.69
N LEU A 295 11.59 -19.38 -14.10
CA LEU A 295 11.60 -18.06 -14.73
C LEU A 295 12.88 -17.26 -14.47
N ARG A 296 13.81 -17.79 -13.66
CA ARG A 296 15.01 -17.07 -13.20
C ARG A 296 14.67 -15.72 -12.56
N ALA A 297 13.59 -15.71 -11.78
CA ALA A 297 13.05 -14.54 -11.10
C ALA A 297 13.11 -14.75 -9.58
N THR A 298 12.86 -13.70 -8.80
CA THR A 298 12.75 -13.82 -7.34
C THR A 298 11.36 -14.29 -6.91
N PRO A 299 11.20 -14.93 -5.74
CA PRO A 299 9.88 -15.23 -5.18
C PRO A 299 8.96 -14.02 -5.05
N ALA A 300 9.53 -12.82 -4.78
CA ALA A 300 8.77 -11.58 -4.71
C ALA A 300 8.18 -11.19 -6.08
N GLN A 301 9.00 -11.29 -7.15
CA GLN A 301 8.53 -11.06 -8.52
C GLN A 301 7.41 -12.03 -8.91
N ILE A 302 7.51 -13.30 -8.51
CA ILE A 302 6.46 -14.29 -8.76
C ILE A 302 5.16 -13.92 -8.05
N LEU A 303 5.21 -13.56 -6.77
CA LEU A 303 4.02 -13.18 -6.02
C LEU A 303 3.37 -11.91 -6.59
N PHE A 304 4.16 -10.89 -6.94
CA PHE A 304 3.64 -9.70 -7.58
C PHE A 304 3.07 -9.97 -8.98
N ARG A 305 3.74 -10.79 -9.79
CA ARG A 305 3.21 -11.21 -11.10
C ARG A 305 1.87 -11.91 -10.93
N TRP A 306 1.76 -12.83 -9.97
CA TRP A 306 0.50 -13.52 -9.69
C TRP A 306 -0.61 -12.54 -9.29
N LEU A 307 -0.32 -11.57 -8.42
CA LEU A 307 -1.30 -10.55 -8.01
C LEU A 307 -1.82 -9.75 -9.20
N ILE A 308 -0.91 -9.25 -10.04
CA ILE A 308 -1.25 -8.44 -11.21
C ILE A 308 -2.05 -9.25 -12.22
N GLN A 309 -1.61 -10.46 -12.55
CA GLN A 309 -2.32 -11.33 -13.49
C GLN A 309 -3.67 -11.82 -12.93
N SER A 310 -3.85 -11.79 -11.61
CA SER A 310 -5.13 -12.05 -10.93
C SER A 310 -6.04 -10.82 -10.81
N GLY A 311 -5.66 -9.68 -11.40
CA GLY A 311 -6.45 -8.45 -11.43
C GLY A 311 -6.28 -7.54 -10.20
N HIS A 312 -5.25 -7.74 -9.38
CA HIS A 312 -4.95 -6.88 -8.22
C HIS A 312 -3.83 -5.90 -8.56
N GLN A 313 -3.81 -4.74 -7.89
CA GLN A 313 -2.79 -3.72 -8.09
C GLN A 313 -1.88 -3.61 -6.85
N PRO A 314 -0.69 -4.23 -6.86
CA PRO A 314 0.21 -4.18 -5.72
C PRO A 314 0.83 -2.79 -5.49
N LEU A 315 1.04 -2.49 -4.21
CA LEU A 315 1.90 -1.42 -3.74
C LEU A 315 3.28 -1.98 -3.40
N THR A 316 4.32 -1.30 -3.88
CA THR A 316 5.71 -1.58 -3.47
C THR A 316 6.30 -0.36 -2.77
N GLY A 317 6.85 -0.57 -1.58
CA GLY A 317 7.48 0.45 -0.75
C GLY A 317 9.00 0.43 -0.79
N THR A 318 9.60 -0.32 -1.73
CA THR A 318 11.05 -0.57 -1.74
C THR A 318 11.87 0.72 -1.72
N LYS A 319 13.04 0.67 -1.08
CA LYS A 319 14.06 1.73 -1.10
C LYS A 319 15.26 1.39 -2.01
N SER A 320 15.31 0.16 -2.53
CA SER A 320 16.37 -0.34 -3.40
C SER A 320 16.03 -0.08 -4.87
N SER A 321 16.94 0.55 -5.61
CA SER A 321 16.78 0.75 -7.06
C SER A 321 16.75 -0.57 -7.83
N GLU A 322 17.46 -1.60 -7.36
CA GLU A 322 17.42 -2.93 -7.96
C GLU A 322 16.02 -3.54 -7.84
N HIS A 323 15.43 -3.48 -6.65
CA HIS A 323 14.07 -3.99 -6.45
C HIS A 323 13.03 -3.17 -7.23
N MET A 324 13.22 -1.85 -7.40
CA MET A 324 12.34 -1.04 -8.26
C MET A 324 12.32 -1.59 -9.70
N GLN A 325 13.48 -1.97 -10.24
CA GLN A 325 13.54 -2.57 -11.58
C GLN A 325 12.92 -3.97 -11.59
N GLN A 326 13.27 -4.82 -10.63
CA GLN A 326 12.68 -6.16 -10.51
C GLN A 326 11.15 -6.12 -10.41
N ASP A 327 10.60 -5.18 -9.66
CA ASP A 327 9.16 -4.96 -9.52
C ASP A 327 8.53 -4.62 -10.87
N LEU A 328 9.13 -3.74 -11.68
CA LEU A 328 8.59 -3.39 -13.01
C LEU A 328 8.75 -4.53 -14.03
N GLU A 329 9.82 -5.30 -13.95
CA GLU A 329 10.10 -6.44 -14.84
C GLU A 329 9.08 -7.57 -14.71
N VAL A 330 8.31 -7.64 -13.61
CA VAL A 330 7.30 -8.70 -13.40
C VAL A 330 6.31 -8.78 -14.55
N MET A 331 6.03 -7.69 -15.24
CA MET A 331 5.08 -7.65 -16.36
C MET A 331 5.48 -8.56 -17.52
N SER A 332 6.78 -8.85 -17.66
CA SER A 332 7.33 -9.73 -18.69
C SER A 332 7.33 -11.21 -18.31
N LEU A 333 7.00 -11.57 -17.06
CA LEU A 333 7.10 -12.93 -16.56
C LEU A 333 5.90 -13.80 -17.00
N PRO A 334 6.11 -14.86 -17.81
CA PRO A 334 5.02 -15.72 -18.27
C PRO A 334 4.70 -16.80 -17.23
N LEU A 335 3.91 -16.45 -16.22
CA LEU A 335 3.27 -17.47 -15.36
C LEU A 335 2.26 -18.27 -16.19
N THR A 336 2.40 -19.58 -16.12
CA THR A 336 1.47 -20.53 -16.75
C THR A 336 0.16 -20.58 -15.99
N ASP A 337 -0.93 -21.02 -16.64
CA ASP A 337 -2.20 -21.22 -15.95
C ASP A 337 -2.11 -22.21 -14.79
N GLY A 338 -1.20 -23.20 -14.89
CA GLY A 338 -0.91 -24.14 -13.83
C GLY A 338 -0.33 -23.47 -12.59
N GLU A 339 0.68 -22.60 -12.76
CA GLU A 339 1.27 -21.83 -11.66
C GLU A 339 0.29 -20.80 -11.10
N MET A 340 -0.51 -20.16 -11.95
CA MET A 340 -1.56 -19.24 -11.52
C MET A 340 -2.57 -19.94 -10.60
N ARG A 341 -2.97 -21.17 -10.93
CA ARG A 341 -3.84 -21.99 -10.09
C ARG A 341 -3.17 -22.43 -8.79
N THR A 342 -2.00 -23.04 -8.85
CA THR A 342 -1.35 -23.59 -7.64
C THR A 342 -0.95 -22.52 -6.63
N ILE A 343 -0.50 -21.35 -7.09
CA ILE A 343 -0.26 -20.19 -6.23
C ILE A 343 -1.61 -19.63 -5.73
N GLY A 344 -2.64 -19.58 -6.60
CA GLY A 344 -3.96 -19.10 -6.25
C GLY A 344 -4.66 -19.91 -5.16
N ASP A 345 -4.49 -21.23 -5.18
CA ASP A 345 -5.04 -22.15 -4.18
C ASP A 345 -4.57 -21.79 -2.76
N MET A 346 -3.38 -21.21 -2.61
CA MET A 346 -2.86 -20.76 -1.31
C MET A 346 -3.67 -19.62 -0.67
N PHE A 347 -4.47 -18.91 -1.47
CA PHE A 347 -5.33 -17.81 -1.05
C PHE A 347 -6.82 -18.19 -1.08
N ALA A 348 -7.12 -19.47 -1.28
CA ALA A 348 -8.47 -20.02 -1.25
C ALA A 348 -8.96 -20.19 0.21
N PRO A 349 -10.28 -20.18 0.45
CA PRO A 349 -10.81 -20.30 1.79
C PRO A 349 -10.54 -21.69 2.36
N GLY A 350 -10.10 -21.76 3.62
CA GLY A 350 -9.95 -23.02 4.35
C GLY A 350 -8.64 -23.78 4.13
N VAL A 351 -7.66 -23.22 3.41
CA VAL A 351 -6.30 -23.81 3.35
C VAL A 351 -5.66 -23.75 4.73
N PRO A 352 -5.31 -24.89 5.36
CA PRO A 352 -4.68 -24.91 6.67
C PRO A 352 -3.31 -24.22 6.63
N HIS A 353 -3.05 -23.34 7.58
CA HIS A 353 -1.72 -22.76 7.77
C HIS A 353 -0.72 -23.87 8.12
N PRO A 354 0.48 -23.94 7.49
CA PRO A 354 1.49 -24.94 7.83
C PRO A 354 2.11 -24.78 9.24
N ILE A 355 1.75 -23.74 10.01
CA ILE A 355 2.33 -23.44 11.34
C ILE A 355 1.29 -23.59 12.46
N PHE A 356 0.01 -23.67 12.13
CA PHE A 356 -1.01 -24.04 13.12
C PHE A 356 -1.39 -25.50 12.91
N LEU A 357 -0.69 -26.39 13.63
CA LEU A 357 -1.33 -27.59 14.15
C LEU A 357 -2.66 -27.12 14.78
N LYS A 358 -3.79 -27.39 14.11
CA LYS A 358 -5.09 -27.27 14.76
C LYS A 358 -5.01 -28.16 15.99
N TRP A 359 -5.05 -27.56 17.18
CA TRP A 359 -5.36 -28.35 18.36
C TRP A 359 -6.71 -28.99 18.11
N SER A 360 -6.71 -30.32 18.08
CA SER A 360 -7.89 -31.14 17.88
C SER A 360 -8.97 -30.75 18.88
N GLN A 361 -10.23 -30.70 18.43
CA GLN A 361 -11.37 -30.44 19.31
C GLN A 361 -11.66 -31.62 20.27
N ASP A 362 -10.94 -32.74 20.11
CA ASP A 362 -10.95 -33.85 21.07
C ASP A 362 -9.52 -34.38 21.33
N PRO A 363 -8.78 -33.77 22.28
CA PRO A 363 -7.45 -34.22 22.67
C PRO A 363 -7.44 -35.64 23.26
N ARG A 364 -8.58 -36.16 23.76
CA ARG A 364 -8.64 -37.47 24.43
C ARG A 364 -8.74 -38.61 23.43
N ALA A 365 -9.47 -38.41 22.33
CA ALA A 365 -9.51 -39.36 21.23
C ALA A 365 -8.11 -39.56 20.61
N GLU A 366 -7.34 -38.48 20.45
CA GLU A 366 -6.01 -38.53 19.86
C GLU A 366 -4.94 -39.13 20.78
N VAL A 367 -5.03 -38.93 22.11
CA VAL A 367 -4.14 -39.59 23.08
C VAL A 367 -4.30 -41.11 23.07
N SER A 368 -5.48 -41.63 22.72
CA SER A 368 -5.68 -43.07 22.53
C SER A 368 -4.98 -43.61 21.28
N THR A 369 -4.87 -42.81 20.22
CA THR A 369 -4.14 -43.14 18.98
C THR A 369 -2.63 -42.81 19.03
N LEU A 370 -2.18 -42.03 20.02
CA LEU A 370 -0.77 -41.71 20.27
C LEU A 370 0.06 -42.91 20.76
N HIS A 371 -0.57 -44.07 20.96
CA HIS A 371 0.08 -45.36 21.20
C HIS A 371 0.53 -46.08 19.91
N SER A 372 0.71 -45.39 18.79
CA SER A 372 1.23 -46.00 17.57
C SER A 372 2.77 -46.02 17.54
N THR A 373 3.32 -47.08 16.94
CA THR A 373 4.76 -47.29 16.72
C THR A 373 5.45 -46.10 16.05
N ALA A 374 4.72 -45.32 15.25
CA ALA A 374 5.23 -44.13 14.57
C ALA A 374 5.64 -43.02 15.55
N PHE A 375 4.86 -42.78 16.61
CA PHE A 375 5.18 -41.74 17.61
C PHE A 375 6.35 -42.17 18.50
N ARG A 376 6.44 -43.45 18.85
CA ARG A 376 7.62 -44.01 19.52
C ARG A 376 8.89 -43.85 18.66
N ASN A 377 8.80 -44.15 17.36
CA ASN A 377 9.94 -44.00 16.45
C ASN A 377 10.35 -42.53 16.31
N PHE A 378 9.39 -41.60 16.29
CA PHE A 378 9.67 -40.17 16.28
C PHE A 378 10.37 -39.70 17.56
N LEU A 379 9.93 -40.14 18.74
CA LEU A 379 10.58 -39.78 20.02
C LEU A 379 11.99 -40.36 20.12
N VAL A 380 12.20 -41.60 19.65
CA VAL A 380 13.54 -42.19 19.57
C VAL A 380 14.42 -41.38 18.61
N PHE A 381 13.91 -41.02 17.43
CA PHE A 381 14.64 -40.22 16.45
C PHE A 381 15.00 -38.83 16.99
N ALA A 382 14.06 -38.14 17.64
CA ALA A 382 14.30 -36.82 18.25
C ALA A 382 15.32 -36.90 19.40
N ALA A 383 15.22 -37.92 20.27
CA ALA A 383 16.17 -38.13 21.35
C ALA A 383 17.57 -38.47 20.83
N SER A 384 17.68 -39.28 19.77
CA SER A 384 18.96 -39.60 19.13
C SER A 384 19.63 -38.38 18.49
N ASN A 385 18.87 -37.52 17.82
CA ASN A 385 19.41 -36.28 17.25
C ASN A 385 19.85 -35.29 18.34
N LEU A 386 19.07 -35.14 19.41
CA LEU A 386 19.46 -34.31 20.54
C LEU A 386 20.74 -34.83 21.23
N LEU A 387 20.88 -36.14 21.38
CA LEU A 387 22.11 -36.74 21.91
C LEU A 387 23.30 -36.48 20.98
N PHE A 388 23.09 -36.58 19.66
CA PHE A 388 24.11 -36.33 18.65
C PHE A 388 24.59 -34.87 18.70
N ASP A 389 23.66 -33.92 18.79
CA ASP A 389 23.98 -32.48 18.89
C ASP A 389 24.73 -32.17 20.20
N ILE A 390 24.31 -32.75 21.32
CA ILE A 390 25.03 -32.62 22.60
C ILE A 390 26.45 -33.19 22.49
N MET A 391 26.61 -34.35 21.83
CA MET A 391 27.92 -34.97 21.63
C MET A 391 28.81 -34.14 20.70
N ALA A 392 28.25 -33.56 19.63
CA ALA A 392 28.96 -32.70 18.69
C ALA A 392 29.45 -31.41 19.37
N VAL A 393 28.61 -30.80 20.21
CA VAL A 393 28.99 -29.63 21.02
C VAL A 393 30.05 -29.99 22.06
N ALA A 394 29.94 -31.15 22.71
CA ALA A 394 30.94 -31.62 23.67
C ALA A 394 32.30 -31.90 23.00
N LEU A 395 32.30 -32.54 21.82
CA LEU A 395 33.51 -32.80 21.02
C LEU A 395 34.15 -31.52 20.50
N ALA A 396 33.35 -30.56 20.03
CA ALA A 396 33.85 -29.24 19.62
C ALA A 396 34.48 -28.49 20.81
N SER A 397 33.86 -28.56 21.98
CA SER A 397 34.36 -27.94 23.21
C SER A 397 35.65 -28.61 23.72
N ALA A 398 35.74 -29.94 23.66
CA ALA A 398 36.94 -30.70 24.01
C ALA A 398 38.11 -30.40 23.04
N ARG A 399 37.82 -30.29 21.74
CA ARG A 399 38.80 -29.90 20.71
C ARG A 399 39.31 -28.48 20.93
N TYR A 400 38.44 -27.55 21.33
CA TYR A 400 38.81 -26.17 21.67
C TYR A 400 39.70 -26.11 22.92
N ALA A 401 39.37 -26.90 23.95
CA ALA A 401 40.17 -27.01 25.17
C ALA A 401 41.55 -27.66 24.94
N PHE A 402 41.65 -28.63 24.01
CA PHE A 402 42.91 -29.26 23.62
C PHE A 402 43.81 -28.30 22.83
N LEU A 403 43.25 -27.55 21.86
CA LEU A 403 43.97 -26.52 21.10
C LEU A 403 44.42 -25.34 21.97
N GLY A 404 43.66 -25.01 23.03
CA GLY A 404 44.02 -24.01 24.03
C GLY A 404 45.14 -24.45 24.98
N ARG A 405 45.43 -25.75 25.11
CA ARG A 405 46.56 -26.28 25.91
C ARG A 405 47.82 -26.55 25.08
N SER A 406 47.71 -26.66 23.76
CA SER A 406 48.86 -26.96 22.89
C SER A 406 49.62 -25.72 22.38
N ARG A 407 49.21 -24.51 22.75
CA ARG A 407 50.00 -23.29 22.52
C ARG A 407 50.43 -22.71 23.86
N GLY A 408 51.70 -22.89 24.19
CA GLY A 408 52.32 -22.26 25.35
C GLY A 408 52.25 -20.73 25.23
N TYR A 409 51.99 -20.07 26.36
CA TYR A 409 51.83 -18.62 26.52
C TYR A 409 53.07 -17.76 26.18
N GLY A 410 54.11 -18.32 25.54
CA GLY A 410 55.41 -17.68 25.31
C GLY A 410 55.70 -17.15 23.90
N GLU A 411 54.91 -17.51 22.88
CA GLU A 411 55.27 -17.17 21.47
C GLU A 411 54.41 -16.09 20.80
N ILE A 412 53.38 -15.54 21.47
CA ILE A 412 52.47 -14.54 20.85
C ILE A 412 52.92 -13.09 21.11
N LEU A 413 54.16 -12.85 21.53
CA LEU A 413 54.69 -11.48 21.73
C LEU A 413 55.75 -11.04 20.70
N ASN A 414 56.14 -11.90 19.74
CA ASN A 414 57.22 -11.56 18.79
C ASN A 414 56.80 -11.39 17.32
N GLU A 415 55.51 -11.47 16.99
CA GLU A 415 55.04 -11.22 15.62
C GLU A 415 53.91 -10.18 15.59
N ALA A 416 54.27 -8.92 15.80
CA ALA A 416 53.47 -7.78 15.36
C ALA A 416 54.30 -6.96 14.37
N PRO A 417 53.87 -6.75 13.12
CA PRO A 417 54.56 -5.85 12.21
C PRO A 417 54.41 -4.40 12.72
N ALA A 418 55.54 -3.70 12.80
CA ALA A 418 55.60 -2.30 13.22
C ALA A 418 54.83 -1.39 12.24
N LEU A 419 53.94 -0.56 12.78
CA LEU A 419 53.31 0.56 12.07
C LEU A 419 54.33 1.69 11.83
N PRO A 420 54.31 2.38 10.68
CA PRO A 420 55.19 3.53 10.45
C PRO A 420 54.85 4.67 11.41
N LYS A 421 55.88 5.17 12.10
CA LYS A 421 55.84 6.45 12.80
C LYS A 421 55.86 7.53 11.74
N ASP A 422 54.71 8.14 11.45
CA ASP A 422 54.57 9.54 11.02
C ASP A 422 53.09 9.81 10.77
N LEU A 423 52.40 10.27 11.81
CA LEU A 423 51.22 11.16 11.79
C LEU A 423 50.67 11.26 13.22
N ALA A 424 51.49 11.81 14.10
CA ALA A 424 51.06 12.31 15.41
C ALA A 424 51.50 13.77 15.52
N ALA A 425 50.75 14.66 14.88
CA ALA A 425 50.78 16.09 15.17
C ALA A 425 49.47 16.72 14.69
N HIS A 426 48.40 16.56 15.48
CA HIS A 426 47.71 17.69 16.08
C HIS A 426 46.60 17.19 16.99
N ALA A 427 46.94 17.20 18.28
CA ALA A 427 46.06 17.05 19.40
C ALA A 427 45.13 18.28 19.53
N TYR A 428 43.86 17.97 19.82
CA TYR A 428 43.00 18.64 20.80
C TYR A 428 42.79 20.16 20.71
N SER A 429 41.55 20.54 20.39
CA SER A 429 40.75 21.30 21.35
C SER A 429 39.27 20.90 21.22
N ALA A 430 38.68 20.44 22.33
CA ALA A 430 37.23 20.40 22.52
C ALA A 430 36.73 21.85 22.76
N PRO A 431 35.43 22.17 22.60
CA PRO A 431 34.27 21.41 23.05
C PRO A 431 33.52 20.62 21.97
#